data_AF-A0A6N2U1V6-F1
#
_entry.id   AF-A0A6N2U1V6-F1
#
_cell.length_a   1.000
_cell.length_b   1.000
_cell.length_c   1.000
_cell.angle_alpha   90.00
_cell.angle_beta   90.00
_cell.angle_gamma   90.00
#
_symmetry.space_group_name_H-M   'P 1'
#
loop_
_entity.id
_entity.type
_entity.pdbx_description
1 polymer ?
#
loop_
_entity_poly.entity_id
_entity_poly.type
_entity_poly.pdbx_seq_one_letter_code
_entity_poly.pdbx_strand_id
1 'polypeptide(L)' 'MVFIPRKKFPDKPALVVELKWDKSAKGAISQIKQKQYCKSLEEYAGNILLAGINYSKKDKEHQCMIEKIVK' A
#
# COMPACT_ATOMS: atom_id res chain seq x y z
N MET A 1 4.51 5.37 -1.03
CA MET A 1 5.23 4.92 -2.25
C MET A 1 4.23 4.21 -3.14
N VAL A 2 4.35 4.32 -4.46
CA VAL A 2 3.48 3.64 -5.44
C VAL A 2 4.35 2.91 -6.45
N PHE A 3 4.01 1.65 -6.73
CA PHE A 3 4.70 0.79 -7.69
C PHE A 3 3.68 0.32 -8.74
N ILE A 4 3.93 0.67 -10.00
CA ILE A 4 3.09 0.28 -11.13
C ILE A 4 3.80 -0.87 -11.88
N PRO A 5 3.09 -1.96 -12.20
CA PRO A 5 3.66 -3.06 -12.97
C PRO A 5 4.09 -2.58 -14.36
N ARG A 6 5.16 -3.17 -14.90
CA ARG A 6 5.58 -2.91 -16.29
C ARG A 6 4.48 -3.38 -17.25
N LYS A 7 4.28 -2.68 -18.38
CA LYS A 7 3.25 -2.99 -19.40
C LYS A 7 3.23 -4.46 -19.86
N LYS A 8 4.38 -5.13 -19.87
CA LYS A 8 4.49 -6.57 -20.23
C LYS A 8 3.96 -7.54 -19.17
N PHE A 9 3.55 -7.05 -18.00
CA PHE A 9 2.97 -7.84 -16.90
C PHE A 9 1.65 -7.21 -16.43
N PRO A 10 0.64 -7.12 -17.32
CA PRO A 10 -0.62 -6.43 -17.02
C PRO A 10 -1.45 -7.14 -15.93
N ASP A 11 -1.19 -8.43 -15.71
CA ASP A 11 -1.81 -9.30 -14.72
C ASP A 11 -1.34 -9.04 -13.29
N LYS A 12 -0.15 -8.44 -13.12
CA LYS A 12 0.41 -8.13 -11.80
C LYS A 12 -0.29 -6.91 -11.20
N PRO A 13 -0.56 -6.91 -9.87
CA PRO A 13 -1.20 -5.79 -9.22
C PRO A 13 -0.27 -4.57 -9.11
N ALA A 14 -0.86 -3.37 -9.10
CA ALA A 14 -0.17 -2.19 -8.57
C ALA A 14 -0.04 -2.29 -7.06
N LEU A 15 1.03 -1.74 -6.49
CA LEU A 15 1.28 -1.77 -5.04
C LEU A 15 1.43 -0.35 -4.50
N VAL A 16 0.67 -0.04 -3.45
CA VAL A 16 0.81 1.19 -2.68
C VAL A 16 1.34 0.82 -1.31
N VAL A 17 2.50 1.37 -0.94
CA VAL A 17 3.18 1.08 0.33
C VAL A 17 3.28 2.34 1.16
N GLU A 18 2.90 2.24 2.44
CA GLU A 18 3.11 3.27 3.44
C GLU A 18 3.84 2.66 4.64
N LEU A 19 4.92 3.33 5.05
CA LEU A 19 5.74 2.91 6.18
C LEU A 19 5.45 3.79 7.39
N LYS A 20 5.46 3.18 8.57
CA LYS A 20 5.32 3.84 9.86
C LYS A 20 6.41 3.40 10.82
N TRP A 21 6.76 4.32 11.70
CA TRP A 21 7.64 4.08 12.83
C TRP A 21 6.88 4.38 14.10
N ASP A 22 6.84 3.41 15.01
CA ASP A 22 6.21 3.45 16.34
C ASP A 22 4.75 3.92 16.32
N LYS A 23 3.99 3.45 15.32
CA LYS A 23 2.55 3.68 15.17
C LYS A 23 1.85 2.32 14.95
N SER A 24 1.07 2.20 13.88
CA SER A 24 0.39 0.94 13.53
C SER A 24 0.32 0.74 12.02
N ALA A 25 0.35 -0.54 11.60
CA ALA A 25 0.12 -0.93 10.21
C ALA A 25 -1.29 -0.50 9.73
N LYS A 26 -2.28 -0.53 10.64
CA LYS A 26 -3.63 -0.02 10.39
C LYS A 26 -3.64 1.46 10.07
N GLY A 27 -2.90 2.28 10.83
CA GLY A 27 -2.76 3.70 10.56
C GLY A 27 -2.10 3.98 9.20
N ALA A 28 -1.16 3.13 8.78
CA ALA A 28 -0.55 3.21 7.45
C ALA A 28 -1.59 2.96 6.35
N ILE A 29 -2.41 1.90 6.45
CA ILE A 29 -3.50 1.62 5.51
C ILE A 29 -4.55 2.73 5.48
N SER A 30 -4.98 3.23 6.65
CA SER A 30 -5.93 4.35 6.73
C SER A 30 -5.39 5.60 6.03
N GLN A 31 -4.10 5.91 6.21
CA GLN A 31 -3.47 7.02 5.50
C GLN A 31 -3.45 6.78 3.99
N ILE A 32 -3.20 5.55 3.54
CA ILE A 32 -3.22 5.22 2.12
C ILE A 32 -4.58 5.54 1.50
N LYS A 33 -5.66 5.12 2.16
CA LYS A 33 -7.04 5.35 1.70
C LYS A 33 -7.43 6.83 1.70
N GLN A 34 -6.94 7.61 2.68
CA GLN A 34 -7.20 9.05 2.77
C GLN A 34 -6.45 9.86 1.72
N LYS A 35 -5.22 9.45 1.39
CA LYS A 35 -4.33 10.24 0.51
C LYS A 35 -4.70 10.20 -0.98
N GLN A 36 -5.77 9.50 -1.38
CA GLN A 36 -6.31 9.51 -2.75
C GLN A 36 -5.16 9.52 -3.78
N TYR A 37 -4.41 8.42 -3.93
CA TYR A 37 -3.28 8.28 -4.88
C TYR A 37 -3.74 8.30 -6.37
N CYS A 38 -4.80 9.06 -6.65
CA CYS A 38 -5.60 9.07 -7.85
C CYS A 38 -4.75 9.26 -9.10
N LYS A 39 -3.81 10.21 -9.13
CA LYS A 39 -3.02 10.44 -10.35
C LYS A 39 -2.18 9.25 -10.82
N SER A 40 -1.55 8.51 -9.92
CA SER A 40 -0.70 7.36 -10.30
C SER A 40 -1.50 6.07 -10.48
N LEU A 41 -2.75 6.01 -9.98
CA LEU A 41 -3.63 4.84 -10.06
C LEU A 41 -4.81 5.05 -11.02
N GLU A 42 -4.92 6.22 -11.65
CA GLU A 42 -5.93 6.54 -12.66
C GLU A 42 -5.72 5.70 -13.92
N GLU A 43 -4.48 5.57 -14.38
CA GLU A 43 -4.12 4.80 -15.58
C GLU A 43 -4.14 3.28 -15.37
N TYR A 44 -4.22 2.81 -14.13
CA TYR A 44 -4.20 1.38 -13.81
C TYR A 44 -5.60 0.89 -13.42
N ALA A 45 -6.22 0.12 -14.31
CA ALA A 45 -7.56 -0.47 -14.14
C ALA A 45 -7.53 -1.91 -13.58
N GLY A 46 -6.43 -2.34 -12.97
CA GLY A 46 -6.27 -3.70 -12.43
C GLY A 46 -6.39 -3.78 -10.90
N ASN A 47 -6.01 -4.93 -10.35
CA ASN A 47 -5.99 -5.17 -8.91
C ASN A 47 -4.93 -4.30 -8.21
N ILE A 48 -5.29 -3.65 -7.12
CA ILE A 48 -4.35 -2.83 -6.33
C ILE A 48 -4.15 -3.49 -4.97
N LEU A 49 -2.89 -3.61 -4.55
CA LEU A 49 -2.52 -4.01 -3.19
C LEU A 49 -2.11 -2.78 -2.40
N LEU A 50 -2.66 -2.63 -1.20
CA LEU A 50 -2.26 -1.63 -0.23
C LEU A 50 -1.47 -2.35 0.87
N ALA A 51 -0.23 -1.95 1.10
CA ALA A 51 0.62 -2.48 2.15
C ALA A 51 0.95 -1.39 3.17
N GLY A 52 0.45 -1.57 4.39
CA GLY A 52 0.79 -0.75 5.54
C GLY A 52 1.80 -1.48 6.39
N ILE A 53 3.00 -0.94 6.54
CA ILE A 53 4.07 -1.55 7.35
C ILE A 53 4.39 -0.62 8.51
N ASN A 54 4.56 -1.18 9.70
CA ASN A 54 4.95 -0.46 10.89
C ASN A 54 6.07 -1.19 11.62
N TYR A 55 7.03 -0.45 12.16
CA TYR A 55 7.95 -0.97 13.17
C TYR A 55 7.53 -0.48 14.56
N SER A 56 7.28 -1.39 15.51
CA SER A 56 6.98 -1.05 16.92
C SER A 56 8.28 -0.88 17.69
N LYS A 57 8.52 0.26 18.35
CA LYS A 57 9.70 0.39 19.23
C LYS A 57 9.56 -0.42 20.52
N LYS A 58 8.32 -0.56 21.00
CA LYS A 58 8.00 -1.29 22.23
C LYS A 58 8.32 -2.77 22.08
N ASP A 59 7.81 -3.37 21.03
CA ASP A 59 7.90 -4.82 20.81
C ASP A 59 9.10 -5.18 19.92
N LYS A 60 9.73 -4.18 19.28
CA LYS A 60 10.83 -4.32 18.30
C LYS A 60 10.45 -5.18 17.09
N GLU A 61 9.16 -5.25 16.78
CA GLU A 61 8.62 -6.08 15.71
C GLU A 61 8.10 -5.27 14.53
N HIS A 62 8.14 -5.89 13.35
CA HIS A 62 7.49 -5.37 12.16
C HIS A 62 6.07 -5.92 12.05
N GLN A 63 5.12 -5.03 11.88
CA GLN A 63 3.73 -5.34 11.58
C GLN A 63 3.47 -5.00 10.11
N CYS A 64 2.82 -5.91 9.39
CA CYS A 64 2.40 -5.69 8.02
C CYS A 64 0.91 -5.97 7.91
N MET A 65 0.19 -5.08 7.25
CA MET A 65 -1.21 -5.29 6.87
C MET A 65 -1.34 -5.06 5.37
N ILE A 66 -1.93 -6.04 4.68
CA ILE A 66 -2.13 -6.00 3.24
C ILE A 66 -3.62 -6.04 2.96
N GLU A 67 -4.10 -5.12 2.14
CA GLU A 67 -5.48 -5.12 1.64
C GLU A 67 -5.49 -5.12 0.12
N LYS A 68 -6.51 -5.76 -0.46
CA LYS A 68 -6.75 -5.77 -1.90
C LYS A 68 -7.92 -4.86 -2.25
N ILE A 69 -7.74 -4.02 -3.26
CA ILE A 69 -8.80 -3.23 -3.88
C ILE A 69 -8.93 -3.68 -5.33
N VAL A 70 -10.16 -3.97 -5.74
CA VAL A 70 -10.53 -4.15 -7.15
C VAL A 70 -11.17 -2.84 -7.57
N LYS A 71 -10.65 -2.23 -8.63
CA LYS A 71 -11.15 -0.98 -9.18
C LYS A 71 -12.12 -1.26 -10.32
#